data_AF-A0A3C1PXJ1-F1
#
_entry.id   AF-A0A3C1PXJ1-F1
#
_cell.length_a   1.000
_cell.length_b   1.000
_cell.length_c   1.000
_cell.angle_alpha   90.00
_cell.angle_beta   90.00
_cell.angle_gamma   90.00
#
_symmetry.space_group_name_H-M   'P 1'
#
loop_
_entity.id
_entity.type
_entity.pdbx_description
1 polymer ?
#
loop_
_entity_poly.entity_id
_entity_poly.type
_entity_poly.pdbx_seq_one_letter_code
_entity_poly.pdbx_strand_id
1 'polypeptide(L)' 'INAEKNEIFTDADLEARRSKWVQPKARYTRGVLAKYAKLVTSASEGAVTDK' A
#
# COMPACT_ATOMS: atom_id res chain seq x y z
N ILE A 1 -7.54 -17.31 3.02
CA ILE A 1 -8.34 -16.31 3.77
C ILE A 1 -9.16 -17.07 4.79
N ASN A 2 -9.09 -16.71 6.06
CA ASN A 2 -9.88 -17.31 7.13
C ASN A 2 -10.73 -16.22 7.79
N ALA A 3 -12.05 -16.25 7.55
CA ALA A 3 -12.98 -15.23 8.04
C ALA A 3 -13.28 -15.40 9.54
N GLU A 4 -13.31 -16.61 10.06
CA GLU A 4 -13.63 -16.86 11.48
C GLU A 4 -12.51 -16.37 12.41
N LYS A 5 -11.26 -16.48 11.96
CA LYS A 5 -10.09 -15.98 12.69
C LYS A 5 -9.72 -14.54 12.37
N ASN A 6 -10.39 -13.89 11.40
CA ASN A 6 -10.01 -12.59 10.85
C ASN A 6 -8.56 -12.54 10.31
N GLU A 7 -8.11 -13.60 9.64
CA GLU A 7 -6.72 -13.75 9.18
C GLU A 7 -6.61 -13.90 7.66
N ILE A 8 -5.64 -13.21 7.07
CA ILE A 8 -5.22 -13.38 5.68
C ILE A 8 -3.76 -13.80 5.68
N PHE A 9 -3.50 -15.08 5.38
CA PHE A 9 -2.16 -15.67 5.41
C PHE A 9 -1.80 -16.33 4.07
N THR A 10 -0.50 -16.44 3.79
CA THR A 10 0.07 -17.09 2.60
C THR A 10 1.39 -17.79 2.93
N ASP A 11 1.57 -19.02 2.44
CA ASP A 11 2.79 -19.83 2.60
C ASP A 11 3.83 -19.53 1.51
N ALA A 12 4.26 -18.27 1.41
CA ALA A 12 5.25 -17.85 0.41
C ALA A 12 6.46 -17.18 1.07
N ASP A 13 7.63 -17.34 0.47
CA ASP A 13 8.83 -16.60 0.87
C ASP A 13 8.70 -15.11 0.50
N LEU A 14 8.19 -14.33 1.45
CA LEU A 14 7.95 -12.90 1.29
C LEU A 14 9.25 -12.08 1.31
N GLU A 15 10.29 -12.56 2.00
CA GLU A 15 11.57 -11.84 2.09
C GLU A 15 12.28 -11.87 0.73
N ALA A 16 12.34 -13.03 0.08
CA ALA A 16 12.90 -13.16 -1.26
C ALA A 16 12.12 -12.38 -2.32
N ARG A 17 10.81 -12.17 -2.12
CA ARG A 17 9.98 -11.35 -3.03
C ARG A 17 10.14 -9.86 -2.77
N ARG A 18 10.22 -9.44 -1.50
CA ARG A 18 10.45 -8.04 -1.12
C ARG A 18 11.80 -7.55 -1.61
N SER A 19 12.85 -8.36 -1.53
CA SER A 19 14.18 -7.99 -2.02
C SER A 19 14.23 -7.74 -3.53
N LYS A 20 13.36 -8.39 -4.30
CA LYS A 20 13.24 -8.21 -5.75
C LYS A 20 12.20 -7.16 -6.16
N TRP A 21 11.47 -6.59 -5.20
CA TRP A 21 10.38 -5.67 -5.51
C TRP A 21 10.89 -4.29 -5.86
N VAL A 22 10.39 -3.75 -6.98
CA VAL A 22 10.68 -2.38 -7.44
C VAL A 22 9.37 -1.60 -7.47
N GLN A 23 9.36 -0.43 -6.82
CA GLN A 23 8.19 0.42 -6.79
C GLN A 23 7.81 0.88 -8.21
N PRO A 24 6.55 0.66 -8.65
CA PRO A 24 6.11 1.11 -9.96
C PRO A 24 6.00 2.63 -10.00
N LYS A 25 6.15 3.20 -11.20
CA LYS A 25 5.96 4.65 -11.42
C LYS A 25 4.51 5.06 -11.14
N ALA A 26 4.33 6.21 -10.50
CA ALA A 26 3.02 6.79 -10.27
C ALA A 26 2.26 7.02 -11.60
N ARG A 27 1.00 6.59 -11.65
CA ARG A 27 0.13 6.74 -12.82
C ARG A 27 -0.16 8.22 -13.12
N TYR A 28 -0.28 9.04 -12.09
CA TYR A 28 -0.53 10.47 -12.20
C TYR A 28 0.65 11.23 -11.57
N THR A 29 1.33 12.03 -12.39
CA THR A 29 2.51 12.80 -11.95
C THR A 29 2.18 14.28 -11.69
N ARG A 30 0.97 14.73 -12.06
CA ARG A 30 0.48 16.10 -11.85
C ARG A 30 -0.99 16.11 -11.44
N GLY A 31 -1.48 17.28 -11.04
CA GLY A 31 -2.87 17.50 -10.63
C GLY A 31 -3.17 17.04 -9.21
N VAL A 32 -4.46 16.98 -8.87
CA VAL A 32 -4.93 16.67 -7.51
C VAL A 32 -4.54 15.25 -7.08
N LEU A 33 -4.59 14.27 -7.99
CA LEU A 33 -4.21 12.88 -7.67
C LEU A 33 -2.72 12.73 -7.34
N ALA A 34 -1.86 13.52 -7.97
CA ALA A 34 -0.44 13.54 -7.61
C ALA A 34 -0.20 14.15 -6.23
N LYS A 35 -0.98 15.17 -5.85
CA LYS A 35 -0.93 15.75 -4.48
C LYS A 35 -1.43 14.74 -3.45
N TYR A 36 -2.57 14.09 -3.72
CA TYR A 36 -3.15 13.09 -2.84
C TYR A 36 -2.22 11.89 -2.63
N ALA A 37 -1.70 11.30 -3.71
CA ALA A 37 -0.78 10.16 -3.61
C ALA A 37 0.51 10.47 -2.84
N LYS A 38 0.91 11.75 -2.75
CA LYS A 38 2.08 12.20 -1.98
C LYS A 38 1.79 12.41 -0.49
N LEU A 39 0.56 12.81 -0.14
CA LEU A 39 0.21 13.28 1.20
C LEU A 39 -0.66 12.30 2.00
N VAL A 40 -1.33 11.37 1.31
CA VAL A 40 -2.25 10.43 1.96
C VAL A 40 -1.51 9.44 2.86
N THR A 41 -2.05 9.21 4.06
CA THR A 41 -1.58 8.19 4.99
C THR A 41 -2.20 6.82 4.69
N SER A 42 -1.81 5.78 5.44
CA SER A 42 -2.37 4.44 5.23
C SER A 42 -3.88 4.40 5.51
N ALA A 43 -4.59 3.46 4.88
CA ALA A 43 -6.03 3.29 5.12
C ALA A 43 -6.34 2.93 6.60
N SER A 44 -5.41 2.21 7.26
CA SER A 44 -5.52 1.90 8.69
C SER A 44 -5.45 3.15 9.58
N GLU A 45 -4.81 4.22 9.11
CA GLU A 45 -4.75 5.53 9.77
C GLU A 45 -5.86 6.48 9.33
N GLY A 46 -6.78 6.02 8.48
CA GLY A 46 -7.91 6.83 7.99
C GLY A 46 -7.66 7.60 6.70
N ALA A 47 -6.53 7.37 6.01
CA ALA A 47 -6.20 8.01 4.73
C ALA A 47 -6.29 9.55 4.76
N VAL A 48 -5.88 10.14 5.87
CA VAL A 48 -5.82 11.60 6.06
C VAL A 48 -4.66 12.20 5.27
N THR A 49 -4.75 13.49 4.93
CA THR A 49 -3.80 14.17 4.02
C THR A 49 -3.07 15.37 4.65
N ASP A 50 -3.35 15.62 5.92
CA ASP A 50 -2.96 16.80 6.71
C ASP A 50 -2.18 16.42 7.99
N LYS A 51 -1.65 15.20 8.03
CA LYS A 51 -0.90 14.66 9.16
C LYS A 51 0.51 15.25 9.26
#